data_AF-A0A7W8JZU2-F1
#
_entry.id   AF-A0A7W8JZU2-F1
#
_cell.length_a   1.000
_cell.length_b   1.000
_cell.length_c   1.000
_cell.angle_alpha   90.00
_cell.angle_beta   90.00
_cell.angle_gamma   90.00
#
_symmetry.space_group_name_H-M   'P 1'
#
loop_
_entity.id
_entity.type
_entity.pdbx_description
1 polymer ?
#
loop_
_entity_poly.entity_id
_entity_poly.type
_entity_poly.pdbx_seq_one_letter_code
_entity_poly.pdbx_strand_id
1 'polypeptide(L)'
;MDVSSKVLNELAQREAALDAQIEAAREEARRVVAQAESQAAQIMQQAEAQARQMAAEHEQRLSAEVGQIRDAASADARTQAQATRERAEGKLGHAVETIMRAVLP
;
A
#
# COMPACT_ATOMS: atom_id res chain seq x y z
N MET A 1 -48.54 56.34 27.54
CA MET A 1 -48.61 55.30 26.48
C MET A 1 -47.22 54.98 25.89
N ASP A 2 -46.19 55.82 26.06
CA ASP A 2 -44.92 55.68 25.33
C ASP A 2 -43.92 54.63 25.84
N VAL A 3 -43.96 54.27 27.13
CA VAL A 3 -42.97 53.35 27.73
C VAL A 3 -43.09 51.94 27.17
N SER A 4 -44.31 51.43 27.00
CA SER A 4 -44.54 50.11 26.39
C SER A 4 -44.11 50.05 24.93
N SER A 5 -44.22 51.15 24.18
CA SER A 5 -43.78 51.19 22.77
C SER A 5 -42.25 51.14 22.63
N LYS A 6 -41.50 51.78 23.54
CA LYS A 6 -40.04 51.73 23.57
C LYS A 6 -39.52 50.34 23.93
N VAL A 7 -40.13 49.68 24.91
CA VAL A 7 -39.76 48.31 25.31
C VAL A 7 -40.03 47.32 24.18
N LEU A 8 -41.15 47.46 23.46
CA LEU A 8 -41.45 46.61 22.29
C LEU A 8 -40.45 46.83 21.15
N ASN A 9 -40.02 48.07 20.91
CA ASN A 9 -39.05 48.38 19.88
C ASN A 9 -37.64 47.87 20.25
N GLU A 10 -37.23 48.00 21.51
CA GLU A 10 -35.98 47.42 22.00
C GLU A 10 -35.98 45.88 21.96
N LEU A 11 -37.13 45.25 22.23
CA LEU A 11 -37.29 43.81 22.12
C LEU A 11 -37.16 43.35 20.66
N ALA A 12 -37.84 44.04 19.73
CA ALA A 12 -37.77 43.74 18.30
C ALA A 12 -36.35 43.94 17.74
N GLN A 13 -35.62 44.96 18.19
CA GLN A 13 -34.23 45.18 17.79
C GLN A 13 -33.31 44.08 18.32
N ARG A 14 -33.52 43.61 19.56
CA ARG A 14 -32.76 42.49 20.13
C ARG A 14 -33.07 41.17 19.43
N GLU A 15 -34.34 40.93 19.09
CA GLU A 15 -34.76 39.74 18.35
C GLU A 15 -34.10 39.70 16.97
N ALA A 16 -34.16 40.81 16.20
CA ALA A 16 -33.49 40.91 14.91
C ALA A 16 -31.97 40.74 15.00
N ALA A 17 -31.34 41.26 16.06
CA ALA A 17 -29.90 41.10 16.29
C ALA A 17 -29.52 39.65 16.68
N LEU A 18 -30.40 38.94 17.40
CA LEU A 18 -30.21 37.52 17.74
C LEU A 18 -30.41 36.63 16.51
N ASP A 19 -31.42 36.90 15.69
CA ASP A 19 -31.66 36.18 14.44
C ASP A 19 -30.47 36.32 13.47
N ALA A 20 -29.93 37.55 13.33
CA ALA A 20 -28.75 37.79 12.52
C ALA A 20 -27.52 37.01 13.03
N GLN A 21 -27.35 36.90 14.35
CA GLN A 21 -26.27 36.11 14.96
C GLN A 21 -26.47 34.60 14.73
N ILE A 22 -27.70 34.11 14.82
CA ILE A 22 -28.02 32.70 14.56
C ILE A 22 -27.73 32.34 13.10
N GLU A 23 -28.13 33.18 12.15
CA GLU A 23 -27.84 32.94 10.73
C GLU A 23 -26.34 33.02 10.43
N ALA A 24 -25.62 33.99 11.00
CA ALA A 24 -24.16 34.05 10.87
C ALA A 24 -23.48 32.79 11.43
N ALA A 25 -23.90 32.31 12.61
CA ALA A 25 -23.38 31.09 13.20
C ALA A 25 -23.70 29.84 12.38
N ARG A 26 -24.89 29.78 11.75
CA ARG A 26 -25.28 28.69 10.84
C ARG A 26 -24.43 28.68 9.58
N GLU A 27 -24.17 29.84 8.98
CA GLU A 27 -23.29 29.94 7.81
C GLU A 27 -21.85 29.56 8.15
N GLU A 28 -21.33 30.00 9.29
CA GLU A 28 -20.00 29.64 9.75
C GLU A 28 -19.89 28.13 9.99
N ALA A 29 -20.86 27.52 10.68
CA ALA A 29 -20.90 26.08 10.89
C ALA A 29 -20.92 25.30 9.55
N ARG A 30 -21.71 25.75 8.57
CA ARG A 30 -21.73 25.15 7.22
C ARG A 30 -20.37 25.26 6.53
N ARG A 31 -19.68 26.40 6.65
CA ARG A 31 -18.34 26.58 6.07
C ARG A 31 -17.31 25.66 6.72
N VAL A 32 -17.35 25.52 8.04
CA VAL A 32 -16.45 24.63 8.78
C VAL A 32 -16.68 23.17 8.36
N VAL A 33 -17.93 22.73 8.26
CA VAL A 33 -18.25 21.37 7.80
C VAL A 33 -17.77 21.14 6.38
N ALA A 34 -18.05 22.06 5.45
CA ALA A 34 -17.61 21.94 4.06
C ALA A 34 -16.08 21.90 3.94
N GLN A 35 -15.36 22.68 4.76
CA GLN A 35 -13.90 22.64 4.80
C GLN A 35 -13.39 21.30 5.33
N ALA A 36 -13.99 20.79 6.41
CA ALA A 36 -13.62 19.49 6.97
C ALA A 36 -13.86 18.34 5.99
N GLU A 37 -14.99 18.35 5.28
CA GLU A 37 -15.32 17.37 4.25
C GLU A 37 -14.32 17.42 3.09
N SER A 38 -13.97 18.62 2.61
CA SER A 38 -12.94 18.78 1.57
C SER A 38 -11.59 18.27 2.02
N GLN A 39 -11.19 18.52 3.27
CA GLN A 39 -9.92 18.03 3.81
C GLN A 39 -9.93 16.51 3.95
N ALA A 40 -11.03 15.92 4.44
CA ALA A 40 -11.18 14.48 4.53
C ALA A 40 -11.08 13.81 3.15
N ALA A 41 -11.76 14.37 2.15
CA ALA A 41 -11.69 13.87 0.77
C ALA A 41 -10.25 13.93 0.22
N GLN A 42 -9.51 15.02 0.47
CA GLN A 42 -8.11 15.15 0.06
C GLN A 42 -7.22 14.12 0.75
N ILE A 43 -7.38 13.91 2.06
CA ILE A 43 -6.64 12.90 2.83
C ILE A 43 -6.88 11.50 2.25
N MET A 44 -8.14 11.17 1.95
CA MET A 44 -8.49 9.88 1.36
C MET A 44 -7.84 9.69 -0.02
N GLN A 45 -7.90 10.70 -0.89
CA GLN A 45 -7.26 10.64 -2.20
C GLN A 45 -5.74 10.48 -2.10
N GLN A 46 -5.10 11.20 -1.17
CA GLN A 46 -3.66 11.07 -0.93
C GLN A 46 -3.29 9.69 -0.40
N ALA A 47 -4.07 9.15 0.55
CA ALA A 47 -3.86 7.82 1.09
C ALA A 47 -3.99 6.74 0.01
N GLU A 48 -5.00 6.84 -0.86
CA GLU A 48 -5.15 5.93 -2.01
C GLU A 48 -3.96 6.03 -2.98
N ALA A 49 -3.50 7.23 -3.29
CA ALA A 49 -2.35 7.43 -4.17
C ALA A 49 -1.08 6.81 -3.57
N GLN A 50 -0.84 7.03 -2.27
CA GLN A 50 0.29 6.43 -1.55
C GLN A 50 0.21 4.90 -1.51
N ALA A 51 -0.98 4.34 -1.26
CA ALA A 51 -1.18 2.89 -1.26
C ALA A 51 -0.91 2.28 -2.64
N ARG A 52 -1.36 2.92 -3.72
CA ARG A 52 -1.07 2.48 -5.10
C ARG A 52 0.41 2.55 -5.44
N GLN A 53 1.09 3.62 -5.02
CA GLN A 53 2.54 3.74 -5.20
C GLN A 53 3.28 2.64 -4.44
N MET A 54 2.93 2.41 -3.17
CA MET A 54 3.56 1.36 -2.36
C MET A 54 3.35 -0.03 -2.96
N ALA A 55 2.15 -0.32 -3.47
CA ALA A 55 1.85 -1.58 -4.15
C ALA A 55 2.70 -1.75 -5.42
N ALA A 56 2.84 -0.72 -6.23
CA ALA A 56 3.66 -0.76 -7.44
C ALA A 56 5.15 -0.96 -7.12
N GLU A 57 5.68 -0.26 -6.12
CA GLU A 57 7.06 -0.43 -5.67
C GLU A 57 7.31 -1.83 -5.11
N HIS A 58 6.35 -2.36 -4.34
CA HIS A 58 6.45 -3.70 -3.79
C HIS A 58 6.45 -4.77 -4.89
N GLU A 59 5.57 -4.64 -5.89
CA GLU A 59 5.53 -5.56 -7.04
C GLU A 59 6.85 -5.56 -7.82
N GLN A 60 7.44 -4.38 -8.04
CA GLN A 60 8.74 -4.26 -8.70
C GLN A 60 9.85 -4.93 -7.90
N ARG A 61 9.88 -4.72 -6.58
CA ARG A 61 10.86 -5.37 -5.69
C ARG A 61 10.69 -6.89 -5.69
N LEU A 62 9.45 -7.37 -5.56
CA LEU A 62 9.14 -8.79 -5.57
C LEU A 62 9.57 -9.44 -6.90
N SER A 63 9.26 -8.82 -8.04
CA SER A 63 9.69 -9.33 -9.34
C SER A 63 11.21 -9.39 -9.47
N ALA A 64 11.92 -8.40 -8.92
CA ALA A 64 13.39 -8.39 -8.93
C ALA A 64 13.96 -9.49 -8.03
N GLU A 65 13.44 -9.66 -6.82
CA GLU A 65 13.85 -10.71 -5.88
C GLU A 65 13.59 -12.11 -6.44
N VAL A 66 12.42 -12.34 -7.04
CA VAL A 66 12.10 -13.61 -7.70
C VAL A 66 13.07 -13.90 -8.85
N GLY A 67 13.44 -12.87 -9.63
CA GLY A 67 14.46 -12.98 -10.67
C GLY A 67 15.81 -13.42 -10.11
N GLN A 68 16.28 -12.75 -9.05
CA GLN A 68 17.55 -13.08 -8.38
C GLN A 68 17.56 -14.50 -7.80
N ILE A 69 16.47 -14.91 -7.14
CA ILE A 69 16.32 -16.27 -6.58
C ILE A 69 16.37 -17.30 -7.70
N ARG A 70 15.69 -17.05 -8.81
CA ARG A 70 15.67 -17.97 -9.96
C ARG A 70 17.06 -18.10 -10.60
N ASP A 71 17.78 -17.00 -10.75
CA ASP A 71 19.13 -17.01 -11.33
C ASP A 71 20.11 -17.74 -10.42
N ALA A 72 20.06 -17.48 -9.11
CA ALA A 72 20.86 -18.19 -8.10
C ALA A 72 20.56 -19.70 -8.11
N ALA A 73 19.28 -20.09 -8.07
CA ALA A 73 18.89 -21.50 -8.12
C ALA A 73 19.34 -22.19 -9.42
N SER A 74 19.32 -21.47 -10.54
CA SER A 74 19.79 -21.99 -11.83
C SER A 74 21.30 -22.18 -11.86
N ALA A 75 22.07 -21.26 -11.29
CA ALA A 75 23.52 -21.39 -11.13
C ALA A 75 23.88 -22.57 -10.20
N ASP A 76 23.18 -22.71 -9.08
CA ASP A 76 23.37 -23.82 -8.15
C ASP A 76 23.06 -25.16 -8.80
N ALA A 77 21.93 -25.26 -9.52
CA ALA A 77 21.55 -26.48 -10.23
C ALA A 77 22.60 -26.89 -11.28
N ARG A 78 23.15 -25.92 -12.04
CA ARG A 78 24.23 -26.19 -13.01
C ARG A 78 25.49 -26.69 -12.32
N THR A 79 25.86 -26.08 -11.20
CA THR A 79 27.03 -26.46 -10.41
C THR A 79 26.87 -27.88 -9.85
N GLN A 80 25.70 -28.21 -9.30
CA GLN A 80 25.40 -29.55 -8.79
C GLN A 80 25.37 -30.61 -9.91
N ALA A 81 24.81 -30.27 -11.07
CA ALA A 81 24.80 -31.16 -12.24
C ALA A 81 26.23 -31.46 -12.72
N GLN A 82 27.08 -30.43 -12.82
CA GLN A 82 28.48 -30.58 -13.19
C GLN A 82 29.25 -31.43 -12.18
N ALA A 83 29.11 -31.13 -10.88
CA ALA A 83 29.75 -31.91 -9.82
C ALA A 83 29.25 -33.37 -9.77
N THR A 84 28.01 -33.63 -10.18
CA THR A 84 27.47 -34.99 -10.28
C THR A 84 28.05 -35.72 -11.48
N ARG A 85 28.17 -35.04 -12.63
CA ARG A 85 28.80 -35.59 -13.84
C ARG A 85 30.26 -35.97 -13.58
N GLU A 86 31.04 -35.07 -12.99
CA GLU A 86 32.46 -35.32 -12.66
C GLU A 86 32.63 -36.52 -11.71
N ARG A 87 31.78 -36.62 -10.67
CA ARG A 87 31.77 -37.78 -9.77
C ARG A 87 31.38 -39.08 -10.45
N ALA A 88 30.47 -39.03 -11.42
CA ALA A 88 30.04 -40.21 -12.18
C ALA A 88 31.15 -40.67 -13.15
N GLU A 89 31.79 -39.74 -13.86
CA GLU A 89 32.91 -40.01 -14.76
C GLU A 89 34.08 -40.67 -14.01
N GLY A 90 34.43 -40.16 -12.83
CA GLY A 90 35.49 -40.75 -12.00
C GLY A 90 35.21 -42.19 -11.52
N LYS A 91 33.94 -42.60 -11.44
CA LYS A 91 33.53 -43.95 -11.03
C LYS A 91 33.24 -44.88 -12.20
N LEU A 92 33.10 -44.35 -13.41
CA LEU A 92 32.68 -45.09 -14.59
C LEU A 92 33.66 -46.22 -14.93
N GLY A 93 34.97 -45.93 -14.92
CA GLY A 93 36.01 -46.91 -15.23
C GLY A 93 35.98 -48.12 -14.28
N HIS A 94 35.89 -47.86 -12.97
CA HIS A 94 35.83 -48.94 -11.97
C HIS A 94 34.53 -49.76 -12.07
N ALA A 95 33.40 -49.11 -12.36
CA ALA A 95 32.14 -49.80 -12.58
C ALA A 95 32.19 -50.71 -13.81
N VAL A 96 32.76 -50.23 -14.93
CA VAL A 96 32.93 -51.01 -16.17
C VAL A 96 33.85 -52.22 -15.94
N GLU A 97 34.98 -52.04 -15.26
CA GLU A 97 35.90 -53.13 -14.93
C GLU A 97 35.24 -54.20 -14.04
N THR A 98 34.47 -53.75 -13.04
CA THR A 98 33.73 -54.66 -12.14
C THR A 98 32.68 -55.47 -12.91
N ILE A 99 31.96 -54.85 -13.84
CA ILE A 99 30.98 -55.53 -14.70
C ILE A 99 31.68 -56.51 -15.64
N MET A 100 32.76 -56.11 -16.32
CA MET A 100 33.52 -56.98 -17.23
C MET A 100 34.02 -58.24 -16.51
N ARG A 101 34.56 -58.10 -15.29
CA ARG A 101 35.00 -59.26 -14.48
C ARG A 101 33.85 -60.17 -14.05
N ALA A 102 32.64 -59.64 -13.86
CA ALA A 102 31.48 -60.42 -13.47
C ALA A 102 30.81 -61.15 -14.66
N VAL A 103 31.01 -60.67 -15.89
CA VAL A 103 30.32 -61.16 -17.09
C VAL A 103 31.22 -62.03 -17.98
N LEU A 104 32.55 -61.90 -17.89
CA LEU A 104 33.48 -62.78 -18.59
C LEU A 104 33.76 -64.05 -17.75
N PRO A 105 33.53 -65.26 -18.30
CA PRO A 105 33.76 -66.53 -17.62
C PRO A 105 35.24 -66.87 -17.41
#